data_AF-A0A8H9KWJ8-F1
#
_entry.id   AF-A0A8H9KWJ8-F1
#
_cell.length_a   1.000
_cell.length_b   1.000
_cell.length_c   1.000
_cell.angle_alpha   90.00
_cell.angle_beta   90.00
_cell.angle_gamma   90.00
#
_symmetry.space_group_name_H-M   'P 1'
#
loop_
_entity.id
_entity.type
_entity.pdbx_description
1 polymer ?
#
loop_
_entity_poly.entity_id
_entity_poly.type
_entity_poly.pdbx_seq_one_letter_code
_entity_poly.pdbx_strand_id
1 'polypeptide(L)'
;MGKKAILGAIEKNMQGIDLTNEQTIVTVKSILDPMWQWHVYAAYVFFVIIAVRIIYMLVKGIRFPNPFSANTSAKEKFQGFIYLLFYLFVIVSSITGAYLKWWNGDLKDAMETIHKWAIYWFPIFIILHFGGIWLAEKTAQKGIVSKMIGGDD
;
A
#
# COMPACT_ATOMS: atom_id res chain seq x y z
N MET A 1 -11.36 8.82 -7.20
CA MET A 1 -11.94 9.91 -8.02
C MET A 1 -11.16 11.19 -7.78
N GLY A 2 -10.76 11.90 -8.83
CA GLY A 2 -9.99 13.14 -8.68
C GLY A 2 -10.89 14.33 -8.36
N LYS A 3 -10.37 15.30 -7.61
CA LYS A 3 -11.05 16.57 -7.27
C LYS A 3 -11.70 17.24 -8.50
N LYS A 4 -11.03 17.20 -9.66
CA LYS A 4 -11.51 17.74 -10.94
C LYS A 4 -12.76 17.04 -11.48
N ALA A 5 -12.88 15.72 -11.30
CA ALA A 5 -14.04 14.97 -11.76
C ALA A 5 -15.29 15.30 -10.92
N ILE A 6 -15.09 15.51 -9.61
CA ILE A 6 -16.18 15.94 -8.71
C ILE A 6 -16.61 17.37 -9.04
N LEU A 7 -15.66 18.28 -9.27
CA LEU A 7 -15.96 19.64 -9.73
C LEU A 7 -16.78 19.65 -11.03
N GLY A 8 -16.35 18.90 -12.04
CA GLY A 8 -17.10 18.80 -13.30
C GLY A 8 -18.48 18.15 -13.14
N ALA A 9 -18.66 17.25 -12.17
CA ALA A 9 -19.97 16.68 -11.84
C ALA A 9 -20.87 17.70 -11.13
N ILE A 10 -20.33 18.52 -10.23
CA ILE A 10 -21.08 19.58 -9.55
C ILE A 10 -21.54 20.63 -10.56
N GLU A 11 -20.63 21.15 -11.40
CA GLU A 11 -20.94 22.13 -12.45
C GLU A 11 -21.99 21.62 -13.43
N LYS A 12 -21.94 20.33 -13.81
CA LYS A 12 -22.90 19.72 -14.72
C LYS A 12 -24.29 19.53 -14.11
N ASN A 13 -24.39 19.16 -12.84
CA ASN A 13 -25.66 18.77 -12.21
C ASN A 13 -26.31 19.89 -11.37
N MET A 14 -25.60 20.99 -11.10
CA MET A 14 -26.10 22.14 -10.34
C MET A 14 -26.31 23.39 -11.22
N GLN A 15 -26.59 23.19 -12.51
CA GLN A 15 -26.89 24.30 -13.43
C GLN A 15 -28.07 25.14 -12.91
N GLY A 16 -27.82 26.43 -12.67
CA GLY A 16 -28.79 27.38 -12.12
C GLY A 16 -28.63 27.70 -10.63
N ILE A 17 -27.65 27.10 -9.95
CA ILE A 17 -27.24 27.45 -8.58
C ILE A 17 -25.82 28.01 -8.62
N ASP A 18 -25.67 29.33 -8.40
CA ASP A 18 -24.35 29.95 -8.24
C ASP A 18 -23.77 29.60 -6.87
N LEU A 19 -23.00 28.50 -6.81
CA LEU A 19 -22.18 28.20 -5.65
C LEU A 19 -20.94 29.10 -5.66
N THR A 20 -20.70 29.77 -4.54
CA THR A 20 -19.41 30.45 -4.33
C THR A 20 -18.26 29.44 -4.36
N ASN A 21 -17.05 29.89 -4.70
CA ASN A 21 -15.84 29.05 -4.69
C ASN A 21 -15.64 28.32 -3.35
N GLU A 22 -15.98 28.99 -2.25
CA GLU A 22 -15.90 28.41 -0.90
C GLU A 22 -16.90 27.25 -0.72
N GLN A 23 -18.16 27.45 -1.08
CA GLN A 23 -19.20 26.41 -1.01
C GLN A 23 -18.85 25.20 -1.89
N THR A 24 -18.28 25.43 -3.06
CA THR A 24 -17.80 24.37 -3.96
C THR A 24 -16.67 23.57 -3.32
N ILE A 25 -15.68 24.22 -2.70
CA ILE A 25 -14.57 23.55 -2.00
C ILE A 25 -15.08 22.72 -0.82
N VAL A 26 -16.00 23.27 -0.02
CA VAL A 26 -16.59 22.55 1.12
C VAL A 26 -17.37 21.32 0.66
N THR A 27 -18.19 21.46 -0.38
CA THR A 27 -18.95 20.34 -0.97
C THR A 27 -18.02 19.22 -1.44
N VAL A 28 -16.97 19.57 -2.19
CA VAL A 28 -16.01 18.57 -2.68
C VAL A 28 -15.29 17.86 -1.52
N LYS A 29 -14.89 18.60 -0.47
CA LYS A 29 -14.29 18.00 0.73
C LYS A 29 -15.26 17.05 1.42
N SER A 30 -16.52 17.43 1.55
CA SER A 30 -17.55 16.58 2.17
C SER A 30 -17.79 15.28 1.39
N ILE A 31 -17.73 15.32 0.06
CA ILE A 31 -17.86 14.11 -0.78
C ILE A 31 -16.66 13.18 -0.62
N LEU A 32 -15.46 13.75 -0.43
CA LEU A 32 -14.21 12.99 -0.28
C LEU A 32 -13.98 12.47 1.14
N ASP A 33 -14.58 13.09 2.16
CA ASP A 33 -14.36 12.74 3.56
C ASP A 33 -14.65 11.26 3.87
N PRO A 34 -15.76 10.65 3.42
CA PRO A 34 -16.00 9.22 3.67
C PRO A 34 -14.88 8.31 3.16
N MET A 35 -14.35 8.61 1.96
CA MET A 35 -13.22 7.86 1.39
C MET A 35 -11.96 8.02 2.25
N TRP A 36 -11.71 9.23 2.76
CA TRP A 36 -10.59 9.49 3.67
C TRP A 36 -10.72 8.72 4.99
N GLN A 37 -11.92 8.71 5.60
CA GLN A 37 -12.17 7.93 6.81
C GLN A 37 -11.94 6.43 6.59
N TRP A 38 -12.46 5.88 5.48
CA TRP A 38 -12.23 4.48 5.10
C TRP A 38 -10.74 4.16 4.90
N HIS A 39 -9.99 5.07 4.26
CA HIS A 39 -8.55 4.92 4.10
C HIS A 39 -7.82 4.88 5.46
N VAL A 40 -8.19 5.75 6.40
CA VAL A 40 -7.61 5.77 7.75
C VAL A 40 -7.96 4.50 8.54
N TYR A 41 -9.20 4.02 8.46
CA TYR A 41 -9.58 2.76 9.12
C TYR A 41 -8.84 1.56 8.54
N ALA A 42 -8.74 1.47 7.21
CA ALA A 42 -7.94 0.44 6.55
C ALA A 42 -6.47 0.53 6.97
N ALA A 43 -5.92 1.74 7.12
CA ALA A 43 -4.56 1.95 7.59
C ALA A 43 -4.34 1.45 9.03
N TYR A 44 -5.29 1.66 9.94
CA TYR A 44 -5.17 1.12 11.31
C TYR A 44 -5.14 -0.41 11.35
N VAL A 45 -6.05 -1.06 10.63
CA VAL A 45 -6.07 -2.53 10.51
C VAL A 45 -4.76 -3.03 9.90
N PHE A 46 -4.34 -2.39 8.82
CA PHE A 46 -3.10 -2.74 8.11
C PHE A 46 -1.86 -2.56 9.00
N PHE A 47 -1.79 -1.48 9.80
CA PHE A 47 -0.69 -1.23 10.73
C PHE A 47 -0.57 -2.33 11.79
N VAL A 48 -1.70 -2.79 12.34
CA VAL A 48 -1.70 -3.90 13.30
C VAL A 48 -1.24 -5.20 12.62
N ILE A 49 -1.76 -5.52 11.44
CA ILE A 49 -1.38 -6.72 10.69
C ILE A 49 0.12 -6.72 10.38
N ILE A 50 0.66 -5.61 9.89
CA ILE A 50 2.09 -5.54 9.56
C ILE A 50 2.95 -5.60 10.82
N ALA A 51 2.56 -4.95 11.92
CA ALA A 51 3.28 -5.04 13.19
C ALA A 51 3.35 -6.48 13.69
N VAL A 52 2.22 -7.20 13.71
CA VAL A 52 2.16 -8.62 14.06
C VAL A 52 3.05 -9.45 13.13
N ARG A 53 3.02 -9.16 11.82
CA ARG A 53 3.84 -9.85 10.82
C ARG A 53 5.34 -9.64 11.05
N ILE A 54 5.77 -8.40 11.34
CA ILE A 54 7.18 -8.09 11.65
C ILE A 54 7.61 -8.81 12.93
N ILE A 55 6.82 -8.70 14.02
CA ILE A 55 7.10 -9.39 15.28
C ILE A 55 7.22 -10.90 15.06
N TYR A 56 6.29 -11.50 14.32
CA TYR A 56 6.35 -12.91 13.98
C TYR A 56 7.65 -13.29 13.27
N MET A 57 8.10 -12.50 12.29
CA MET A 57 9.38 -12.76 11.59
C MET A 57 10.60 -12.59 12.50
N LEU A 58 10.55 -11.67 13.46
CA LEU A 58 11.63 -11.51 14.44
C LEU A 58 11.69 -12.70 15.42
N VAL A 59 10.54 -13.26 15.81
CA VAL A 59 10.46 -14.39 16.76
C VAL A 59 10.69 -15.75 16.09
N LYS A 60 10.12 -15.99 14.91
CA LYS A 60 10.14 -17.27 14.21
C LYS A 60 11.15 -17.35 13.07
N GLY A 61 11.83 -16.24 12.77
CA GLY A 61 12.76 -16.12 11.66
C GLY A 61 12.10 -15.60 10.38
N ILE A 62 12.94 -15.04 9.51
CA ILE A 62 12.53 -14.49 8.23
C ILE A 62 12.18 -15.63 7.26
N ARG A 63 10.96 -15.61 6.72
CA ARG A 63 10.42 -16.64 5.80
C ARG A 63 10.53 -16.30 4.31
N PHE A 64 11.43 -15.40 3.95
CA PHE A 64 11.77 -15.13 2.56
C PHE A 64 13.28 -15.31 2.34
N PRO A 65 13.73 -15.63 1.11
CA PRO A 65 15.15 -15.87 0.86
C PRO A 65 15.99 -14.66 1.21
N ASN A 66 17.14 -14.87 1.87
CA ASN A 66 18.07 -13.78 2.16
C ASN A 66 18.82 -13.38 0.86
N PRO A 67 18.57 -12.18 0.30
CA PRO A 67 19.17 -11.79 -0.98
C PRO A 67 20.68 -11.55 -0.91
N PHE A 68 21.24 -11.37 0.28
CA PHE A 68 22.67 -11.12 0.52
C PHE A 68 23.47 -12.39 0.79
N SER A 69 22.82 -13.55 0.85
CA SER A 69 23.51 -14.82 1.06
C SER A 69 24.31 -15.23 -0.18
N ALA A 70 25.54 -15.70 0.02
CA ALA A 70 26.36 -16.25 -1.06
C ALA A 70 25.78 -17.56 -1.62
N ASN A 71 25.03 -18.31 -0.81
CA ASN A 71 24.53 -19.65 -1.13
C ASN A 71 23.15 -19.69 -1.80
N THR A 72 22.55 -18.54 -2.09
CA THR A 72 21.24 -18.46 -2.75
C THR A 72 21.37 -18.32 -4.27
N SER A 73 20.53 -19.03 -5.02
CA SER A 73 20.45 -18.90 -6.48
C SER A 73 20.03 -17.50 -6.92
N ALA A 74 20.31 -17.12 -8.17
CA ALA A 74 19.90 -15.82 -8.70
C ALA A 74 18.37 -15.58 -8.59
N LYS A 75 17.58 -16.63 -8.77
CA LYS A 75 16.11 -16.60 -8.61
C LYS A 75 15.72 -16.28 -7.16
N GLU A 76 16.33 -16.95 -6.20
CA GLU A 76 16.06 -16.72 -4.77
C GLU A 76 16.51 -15.33 -4.32
N LYS A 77 17.66 -14.85 -4.82
CA LYS A 77 18.10 -13.47 -4.56
C LYS A 77 17.09 -12.46 -5.09
N PHE A 78 16.60 -12.65 -6.31
CA PHE A 78 15.57 -11.79 -6.88
C PHE A 78 14.28 -11.80 -6.02
N GLN A 79 13.80 -12.98 -5.63
CA GLN A 79 12.65 -13.10 -4.71
C GLN A 79 12.90 -12.37 -3.38
N GLY A 80 14.08 -12.57 -2.78
CA GLY A 80 14.49 -11.90 -1.55
C GLY A 80 14.49 -10.38 -1.65
N PHE A 81 15.01 -9.83 -2.75
CA PHE A 81 14.98 -8.38 -3.00
C PHE A 81 13.56 -7.83 -3.17
N ILE A 82 12.68 -8.55 -3.88
CA ILE A 82 11.28 -8.16 -4.04
C ILE A 82 10.59 -8.09 -2.67
N TYR A 83 10.79 -9.08 -1.79
CA TYR A 83 10.25 -9.04 -0.43
C TYR A 83 10.86 -7.93 0.43
N LEU A 84 12.18 -7.71 0.33
CA LEU A 84 12.85 -6.65 1.07
C LEU A 84 12.29 -5.26 0.68
N LEU A 85 12.18 -4.99 -0.62
CA LEU A 85 11.60 -3.75 -1.14
C LEU A 85 10.14 -3.59 -0.74
N PHE A 86 9.36 -4.68 -0.76
CA PHE A 86 7.99 -4.66 -0.27
C PHE A 86 7.89 -4.21 1.18
N TYR A 87 8.63 -4.82 2.09
CA TYR A 87 8.61 -4.44 3.50
C TYR A 87 9.12 -3.01 3.70
N LEU A 88 10.18 -2.60 3.00
CA LEU A 88 10.69 -1.23 3.05
C LEU A 88 9.62 -0.22 2.66
N PHE A 89 8.96 -0.39 1.51
CA PHE A 89 7.96 0.56 1.03
C PHE A 89 6.68 0.54 1.88
N VAL A 90 6.28 -0.62 2.42
CA VAL A 90 5.18 -0.71 3.38
C VAL A 90 5.49 0.07 4.65
N ILE A 91 6.71 -0.04 5.18
CA ILE A 91 7.14 0.70 6.38
C ILE A 91 7.17 2.20 6.10
N VAL A 92 7.79 2.62 4.99
CA VAL A 92 7.84 4.04 4.58
C VAL A 92 6.44 4.62 4.40
N SER A 93 5.54 3.88 3.74
CA SER A 93 4.14 4.29 3.56
C SER A 93 3.41 4.41 4.90
N SER A 94 3.66 3.49 5.83
CA SER A 94 3.05 3.51 7.17
C SER A 94 3.54 4.70 7.99
N ILE A 95 4.84 4.99 7.99
CA ILE A 95 5.44 6.13 8.71
C ILE A 95 4.92 7.45 8.14
N THR A 96 4.94 7.61 6.83
CA THR A 96 4.45 8.83 6.16
C THR A 96 2.96 9.04 6.39
N GLY A 97 2.14 7.99 6.31
CA GLY A 97 0.70 8.06 6.60
C GLY A 97 0.41 8.42 8.06
N ALA A 98 1.15 7.83 9.00
CA ALA A 98 1.08 8.16 10.43
C ALA A 98 1.44 9.63 10.69
N TYR A 99 2.52 10.12 10.06
CA TYR A 99 2.92 11.53 10.16
C TYR A 99 1.80 12.45 9.69
N LEU A 100 1.20 12.17 8.53
CA LEU A 100 0.11 12.99 7.98
C LEU A 100 -1.17 12.97 8.84
N LYS A 101 -1.41 11.88 9.59
CA LYS A 101 -2.57 11.75 10.46
C LYS A 101 -2.40 12.49 11.79
N TRP A 102 -1.21 12.44 12.39
CA TRP A 102 -0.98 12.89 13.77
C TRP A 102 -0.07 14.10 13.90
N TRP A 103 0.68 14.45 12.87
CA TRP A 103 1.64 15.55 12.91
C TRP A 103 1.37 16.59 11.83
N ASN A 104 1.57 17.86 12.18
CA ASN A 104 1.49 18.97 11.24
C ASN A 104 2.73 19.84 11.44
N GLY A 105 3.79 19.53 10.71
CA GLY A 105 5.08 20.22 10.78
C GLY A 105 5.70 20.39 9.41
N ASP A 106 6.92 20.91 9.38
CA ASP A 106 7.59 21.37 8.16
C ASP A 106 7.82 20.27 7.12
N LEU A 107 7.77 19.00 7.51
CA LEU A 107 7.93 17.86 6.61
C LEU A 107 6.63 17.40 5.97
N LYS A 108 5.48 18.01 6.26
CA LYS A 108 4.16 17.55 5.80
C LYS A 108 4.11 17.36 4.28
N ASP A 109 4.55 18.34 3.52
CA ASP A 109 4.49 18.28 2.05
C ASP A 109 5.39 17.17 1.49
N ALA A 110 6.57 16.99 2.09
CA ALA A 110 7.48 15.90 1.73
C ALA A 110 6.87 14.54 2.07
N MET A 111 6.29 14.38 3.26
CA MET A 111 5.63 13.14 3.70
C MET A 111 4.43 12.82 2.84
N GLU A 112 3.61 13.81 2.48
CA GLU A 112 2.47 13.67 1.57
C GLU A 112 2.91 13.24 0.17
N THR A 113 4.01 13.83 -0.31
CA THR A 113 4.59 13.47 -1.60
C THR A 113 5.06 12.01 -1.60
N ILE A 114 5.87 11.62 -0.61
CA ILE A 114 6.38 10.24 -0.50
C ILE A 114 5.22 9.24 -0.33
N HIS A 115 4.23 9.56 0.50
CA HIS A 115 3.07 8.69 0.74
C HIS A 115 2.26 8.46 -0.54
N LYS A 116 2.02 9.52 -1.32
CA LYS A 116 1.34 9.40 -2.62
C LYS A 116 2.15 8.56 -3.61
N TRP A 117 3.47 8.69 -3.62
CA TRP A 117 4.32 7.91 -4.51
C TRP A 117 4.24 6.40 -4.27
N ALA A 118 3.96 5.98 -3.03
CA ALA A 118 3.81 4.57 -2.69
C ALA A 118 2.74 3.87 -3.55
N ILE A 119 1.68 4.58 -3.98
CA ILE A 119 0.59 4.00 -4.78
C ILE A 119 1.06 3.45 -6.14
N TYR A 120 2.15 3.98 -6.71
CA TYR A 120 2.65 3.53 -8.01
C TYR A 120 3.46 2.25 -7.91
N TRP A 121 4.11 2.00 -6.77
CA TRP A 121 4.87 0.77 -6.56
C TRP A 121 3.98 -0.44 -6.28
N PHE A 122 2.88 -0.27 -5.53
CA PHE A 122 2.00 -1.39 -5.15
C PHE A 122 1.50 -2.23 -6.33
N PRO A 123 1.00 -1.64 -7.45
CA PRO A 123 0.60 -2.41 -8.63
C PRO A 123 1.75 -3.20 -9.25
N ILE A 124 2.95 -2.63 -9.30
CA ILE A 124 4.14 -3.29 -9.83
C ILE A 124 4.47 -4.50 -8.95
N PHE A 125 4.50 -4.32 -7.63
CA PHE A 125 4.72 -5.42 -6.68
C PHE A 125 3.66 -6.51 -6.83
N ILE A 126 2.37 -6.16 -6.92
CA ILE A 126 1.27 -7.12 -7.09
C ILE A 126 1.50 -7.99 -8.32
N ILE A 127 1.81 -7.39 -9.47
CA ILE A 127 2.06 -8.13 -10.72
C ILE A 127 3.27 -9.06 -10.55
N LEU A 128 4.38 -8.56 -10.00
CA LEU A 128 5.59 -9.36 -9.78
C LEU A 128 5.36 -10.51 -8.79
N HIS A 129 4.63 -10.26 -7.71
CA HIS A 129 4.36 -11.22 -6.66
C HIS A 129 3.42 -12.33 -7.16
N PHE A 130 2.26 -11.98 -7.72
CA PHE A 130 1.31 -12.97 -8.22
C PHE A 130 1.86 -13.69 -9.46
N GLY A 131 2.56 -13.00 -10.35
CA GLY A 131 3.25 -13.63 -11.49
C GLY A 131 4.31 -14.63 -11.03
N GLY A 132 5.08 -14.28 -9.98
CA GLY A 132 6.04 -15.16 -9.35
C GLY A 132 5.41 -16.40 -8.73
N ILE A 133 4.30 -16.23 -7.99
CA ILE A 133 3.52 -17.34 -7.42
C ILE A 133 2.98 -18.26 -8.52
N TRP A 134 2.36 -17.69 -9.55
CA TRP A 134 1.81 -18.46 -10.67
C TRP A 134 2.88 -19.29 -11.38
N LEU A 135 4.04 -18.69 -11.65
CA LEU A 135 5.16 -19.40 -12.26
C LEU A 135 5.70 -20.51 -11.33
N ALA A 136 5.80 -20.24 -10.03
CA ALA A 136 6.26 -21.22 -9.03
C ALA A 136 5.32 -22.42 -8.94
N GLU A 137 4.01 -22.16 -8.90
CA GLU A 137 2.94 -23.16 -8.86
C GLU A 137 2.94 -24.06 -10.10
N LYS A 138 3.24 -23.52 -11.28
CA LYS A 138 3.32 -24.30 -12.54
C LYS A 138 4.62 -25.09 -12.69
N THR A 139 5.67 -24.72 -11.97
CA THR A 139 7.03 -25.27 -12.18
C THR A 139 7.53 -26.04 -10.95
N ALA A 140 8.51 -25.48 -10.25
CA ALA A 140 9.34 -26.16 -9.26
C ALA A 140 8.72 -26.21 -7.85
N GLN A 141 7.63 -25.49 -7.59
CA GLN A 141 7.00 -25.37 -6.28
C GLN A 141 5.49 -25.56 -6.37
N LYS A 142 5.06 -26.69 -6.95
CA LYS A 142 3.64 -27.09 -6.97
C LYS A 142 3.08 -27.14 -5.55
N GLY A 143 1.88 -26.59 -5.37
CA GLY A 143 1.22 -26.48 -4.07
C GLY A 143 1.71 -25.31 -3.20
N ILE A 144 2.49 -24.37 -3.73
CA ILE A 144 2.95 -23.20 -2.94
C ILE A 144 1.76 -22.38 -2.42
N VAL A 145 0.72 -22.21 -3.22
CA VAL A 145 -0.49 -21.49 -2.77
C VAL A 145 -1.17 -22.23 -1.61
N SER A 146 -1.24 -23.55 -1.68
CA SER A 146 -1.83 -24.37 -0.61
C SER A 146 -1.03 -24.23 0.68
N LYS A 147 0.30 -24.29 0.61
CA LYS A 147 1.19 -24.08 1.76
C LYS A 147 1.07 -22.67 2.36
N MET A 148 0.88 -21.65 1.53
CA MET A 148 0.69 -20.28 1.99
C MET A 148 -0.61 -20.07 2.78
N ILE A 149 -1.68 -20.79 2.41
CA ILE A 149 -3.02 -20.64 3.02
C ILE A 149 -3.21 -21.63 4.18
N GLY A 150 -2.87 -22.90 3.97
CA GLY A 150 -3.07 -23.99 4.93
C GLY A 150 -1.91 -24.20 5.90
N GLY A 151 -0.72 -23.69 5.58
CA GLY A 151 0.52 -24.06 6.28
C GLY A 151 1.18 -25.29 5.67
N ASP A 152 2.32 -25.68 6.23
CA ASP A 152 2.89 -27.01 5.98
C ASP A 152 2.21 -27.98 6.97
N ASP A 153 1.74 -29.14 6.48
CA ASP A 153 1.20 -30.22 7.30
C ASP A 153 2.19 -30.67 8.39
#